data_AF-L1QDB7-F1
#
_entry.id   AF-L1QDB7-F1
#
_cell.length_a   1.000
_cell.length_b   1.000
_cell.length_c   1.000
_cell.angle_alpha   90.00
_cell.angle_beta   90.00
_cell.angle_gamma   90.00
#
_symmetry.space_group_name_H-M   'P 1'
#
loop_
_entity.id
_entity.type
_entity.pdbx_description
1 polymer ?
#
loop_
_entity_poly.entity_id
_entity_poly.type
_entity_poly.pdbx_seq_one_letter_code
_entity_poly.pdbx_strand_id
1 'polypeptide(L)'
;MPEAMKSLVLNPQVKIDAFLCPGHVATIIGEEPFINLSKEYNTPLVICGFEANDILASILKLIEMKENSCSTLENFYGRLVKKEGNIEALKMLYEVFEPTESIWRGIGKIDNAGLKLKDKYINFDILTNLNMNIIETKDNKGCSCGEILMGIKEPIQCKLFGSTCTPLNPIGPCMVSEEGACASFYKYR
;
A
#
# COMPACT_ATOMS: atom_id res chain seq x y z
N MET A 1 6.06 0.46 -1.12
CA MET A 1 4.84 1.28 -0.96
C MET A 1 4.81 2.47 -1.91
N PRO A 2 5.82 3.37 -1.97
CA PRO A 2 5.78 4.52 -2.88
C PRO A 2 5.58 4.14 -4.37
N GLU A 3 6.23 3.08 -4.86
CA GLU A 3 6.03 2.58 -6.24
C GLU A 3 4.60 2.08 -6.51
N ALA A 4 3.95 1.49 -5.51
CA ALA A 4 2.55 1.08 -5.63
C ALA A 4 1.63 2.30 -5.68
N MET A 5 1.88 3.31 -4.84
CA MET A 5 1.14 4.59 -4.89
C MET A 5 1.33 5.28 -6.24
N LYS A 6 2.56 5.36 -6.76
CA LYS A 6 2.87 5.84 -8.12
C LYS A 6 2.05 5.11 -9.18
N SER A 7 2.00 3.78 -9.11
CA SER A 7 1.23 2.97 -10.05
C SER A 7 -0.28 3.26 -9.99
N LEU A 8 -0.81 3.59 -8.81
CA LEU A 8 -2.21 4.01 -8.67
C LEU A 8 -2.46 5.39 -9.28
N VAL A 9 -1.56 6.36 -9.07
CA VAL A 9 -1.68 7.70 -9.67
C VAL A 9 -1.64 7.65 -11.20
N LEU A 10 -0.80 6.78 -11.75
CA LEU A 10 -0.66 6.62 -13.20
C LEU A 10 -1.81 5.83 -13.84
N ASN A 11 -2.66 5.18 -13.04
CA ASN A 11 -3.74 4.36 -13.57
C ASN A 11 -4.99 5.22 -13.88
N PRO A 12 -5.40 5.33 -15.16
CA PRO A 12 -6.54 6.18 -15.55
C PRO A 12 -7.89 5.69 -15.04
N GLN A 13 -8.00 4.45 -14.57
CA GLN A 13 -9.22 3.92 -13.96
C GLN A 13 -9.37 4.33 -12.50
N VAL A 14 -8.28 4.76 -11.87
CA VAL A 14 -8.22 5.11 -10.46
C VAL A 14 -8.30 6.63 -10.33
N LYS A 15 -9.28 7.12 -9.57
CA LYS A 15 -9.49 8.56 -9.35
C LYS A 15 -8.99 8.93 -7.96
N ILE A 16 -7.72 9.32 -7.88
CA ILE A 16 -7.11 9.76 -6.63
C ILE A 16 -6.76 11.25 -6.75
N ASP A 17 -7.36 12.05 -5.88
CA ASP A 17 -7.05 13.47 -5.78
C ASP A 17 -5.91 13.78 -4.83
N ALA A 18 -5.74 12.94 -3.80
CA ALA A 18 -4.80 13.13 -2.69
C ALA A 18 -4.60 11.82 -1.93
N PHE A 19 -3.54 11.68 -1.12
CA PHE A 19 -3.29 10.48 -0.32
C PHE A 19 -3.21 10.75 1.18
N LEU A 20 -3.82 9.86 1.95
CA LEU A 20 -3.45 9.58 3.33
C LEU A 20 -2.31 8.54 3.32
N CYS A 21 -1.10 8.97 3.63
CA CYS A 21 0.08 8.14 3.61
C CYS A 21 0.21 7.29 4.88
N PRO A 22 0.71 6.04 4.76
CA PRO A 22 0.79 5.11 5.89
C PRO A 22 1.86 5.52 6.91
N GLY A 23 1.43 5.90 8.11
CA GLY A 23 2.29 6.36 9.21
C GLY A 23 3.41 5.38 9.58
N HIS A 24 3.10 4.10 9.81
CA HIS A 24 4.11 3.11 10.20
C HIS A 24 5.16 2.84 9.11
N VAL A 25 4.78 2.89 7.83
CA VAL A 25 5.75 2.77 6.74
C VAL A 25 6.66 4.01 6.71
N ALA A 26 6.08 5.21 6.84
CA ALA A 26 6.83 6.46 6.91
C ALA A 26 7.77 6.52 8.12
N THR A 27 7.43 5.90 9.25
CA THR A 27 8.35 5.76 10.39
C THR A 27 9.65 5.06 10.00
N ILE A 28 9.60 4.13 9.04
CA ILE A 28 10.79 3.43 8.54
C ILE A 28 11.49 4.22 7.42
N ILE A 29 10.76 4.60 6.37
CA ILE A 29 11.36 5.13 5.14
C ILE A 29 11.50 6.67 5.13
N GLY A 30 10.95 7.35 6.12
CA GLY A 30 10.97 8.80 6.23
C GLY A 30 9.99 9.49 5.29
N GLU A 31 10.16 10.81 5.17
CA GLU A 31 9.31 11.68 4.37
C GLU A 31 9.74 11.75 2.90
N GLU A 32 11.04 11.63 2.64
CA GLU A 32 11.66 11.90 1.33
C GLU A 32 10.97 11.17 0.16
N PRO A 33 10.65 9.86 0.24
CA PRO A 33 9.98 9.17 -0.87
C PRO A 33 8.59 9.74 -1.18
N PHE A 34 7.87 10.20 -0.16
CA PHE A 34 6.55 10.81 -0.31
C PHE A 34 6.64 12.25 -0.84
N ILE A 35 7.66 13.02 -0.43
CA ILE A 35 7.94 14.35 -0.98
C ILE A 35 8.14 14.27 -2.49
N ASN A 36 8.95 13.30 -2.95
CA ASN A 36 9.24 13.11 -4.37
C ASN A 36 7.97 12.74 -5.15
N LEU A 37 7.16 11.81 -4.61
CA LEU A 37 5.89 11.42 -5.23
C LEU A 37 4.92 12.61 -5.34
N SER A 38 4.77 13.39 -4.28
CA SER A 38 3.89 14.57 -4.26
C SER A 38 4.29 15.60 -5.33
N LYS A 39 5.58 15.88 -5.46
CA LYS A 39 6.13 16.82 -6.43
C LYS A 39 6.02 16.32 -7.87
N GLU A 40 6.39 15.06 -8.12
CA GLU A 40 6.40 14.46 -9.46
C GLU A 40 5.01 14.41 -10.07
N TYR A 41 3.98 14.11 -9.27
CA TYR A 41 2.62 13.91 -9.75
C TYR A 41 1.63 15.00 -9.32
N ASN A 42 2.12 16.10 -8.75
CA ASN A 42 1.30 17.21 -8.26
C ASN A 42 0.09 16.73 -7.45
N THR A 43 0.35 15.81 -6.52
CA THR A 43 -0.68 15.18 -5.67
C THR A 43 -0.43 15.58 -4.22
N PRO A 44 -1.41 16.12 -3.48
CA PRO A 44 -1.26 16.42 -2.07
C PRO A 44 -1.20 15.15 -1.21
N LEU A 45 -0.26 15.11 -0.26
CA LEU A 45 -0.02 13.96 0.60
C LEU A 45 -0.01 14.39 2.07
N VAL A 46 -0.60 13.59 2.96
CA VAL A 46 -0.45 13.74 4.42
C VAL A 46 -0.02 12.41 5.03
N ILE A 47 1.11 12.38 5.74
CA ILE A 47 1.47 11.23 6.58
C ILE A 47 0.60 11.26 7.83
N CYS A 48 -0.24 10.24 7.96
CA CYS A 48 -1.29 10.16 8.97
C CYS A 48 -0.95 9.12 10.04
N GLY A 49 -1.29 9.42 11.29
CA GLY A 49 -1.36 8.44 12.37
C GLY A 49 -2.62 7.57 12.28
N PHE A 50 -2.93 6.85 13.37
CA PHE A 50 -4.06 5.90 13.41
C PHE A 50 -5.15 6.30 14.41
N GLU A 51 -4.97 7.40 15.14
CA GLU A 51 -6.02 7.93 16.00
C GLU A 51 -7.08 8.64 15.17
N ALA A 52 -8.33 8.63 15.62
CA ALA A 52 -9.43 9.28 14.91
C ALA A 52 -9.14 10.75 14.58
N ASN A 53 -8.51 11.48 15.51
CA ASN A 53 -8.14 12.88 15.30
C ASN A 53 -7.03 13.06 14.26
N ASP A 54 -6.07 12.12 14.16
CA ASP A 54 -5.04 12.19 13.12
C ASP A 54 -5.69 12.08 11.74
N ILE A 55 -6.63 11.15 11.59
CA ILE A 55 -7.33 10.88 10.34
C ILE A 55 -8.18 12.09 9.94
N LEU A 56 -8.99 12.61 10.86
CA LEU A 56 -9.85 13.77 10.60
C LEU A 56 -9.05 15.01 10.22
N ALA A 57 -7.97 15.31 10.96
CA ALA A 57 -7.09 16.44 10.67
C ALA A 57 -6.40 16.27 9.31
N SER A 58 -5.94 15.06 8.99
CA SER A 58 -5.28 14.78 7.71
C SER A 58 -6.23 14.95 6.52
N ILE A 59 -7.49 14.49 6.64
CA ILE A 59 -8.52 14.70 5.61
C ILE A 59 -8.78 16.19 5.41
N LEU A 60 -8.97 16.95 6.49
CA LEU A 60 -9.17 18.41 6.42
C LEU A 60 -8.01 19.09 5.68
N LYS A 61 -6.77 18.75 6.04
CA LYS A 61 -5.58 19.33 5.42
C LYS A 61 -5.47 18.99 3.94
N LEU A 62 -5.81 17.76 3.53
CA LEU A 62 -5.84 17.38 2.12
C LEU A 62 -6.87 18.21 1.33
N ILE A 63 -8.05 18.44 1.90
CA ILE A 63 -9.09 19.29 1.30
C ILE A 63 -8.57 20.72 1.13
N GLU A 64 -8.01 21.33 2.18
CA GLU A 64 -7.42 22.68 2.13
C GLU A 64 -6.32 22.80 1.07
N MET A 65 -5.44 21.79 0.97
CA MET A 65 -4.39 21.74 -0.04
C MET A 65 -4.96 21.71 -1.46
N LYS A 66 -6.01 20.92 -1.70
CA LYS A 66 -6.69 20.86 -2.99
C LYS A 66 -7.38 22.18 -3.35
N GLU A 67 -8.09 22.80 -2.42
CA GLU A 67 -8.76 24.09 -2.63
C GLU A 67 -7.76 25.21 -2.98
N ASN A 68 -6.57 25.17 -2.36
CA ASN A 68 -5.51 26.14 -2.61
C ASN A 68 -4.56 25.75 -3.76
N SER A 69 -4.86 24.68 -4.51
CA SER A 69 -3.98 24.15 -5.58
C SER A 69 -2.52 23.93 -5.13
N CYS A 70 -2.34 23.51 -3.87
CA CYS A 70 -1.06 23.27 -3.24
C CYS A 70 -0.81 21.76 -3.14
N SER A 71 0.24 21.26 -3.78
CA SER A 71 0.65 19.86 -3.70
C SER A 71 1.97 19.74 -2.99
N THR A 72 1.90 19.46 -1.69
CA THR A 72 3.05 19.18 -0.85
C THR A 72 2.77 17.95 0.02
N LEU A 73 3.81 17.49 0.70
CA LEU A 73 3.71 16.57 1.83
C LEU A 73 3.55 17.36 3.14
N GLU A 74 2.66 16.89 4.00
CA GLU A 74 2.55 17.31 5.40
C GLU A 74 2.66 16.10 6.32
N ASN A 75 3.37 16.23 7.44
CA ASN A 75 3.59 15.14 8.39
C ASN A 75 2.79 15.35 9.68
N PHE A 76 1.63 14.71 9.78
CA PHE A 76 0.77 14.77 10.97
C PHE A 76 1.09 13.65 11.97
N TYR A 77 2.03 12.76 11.63
CA TYR A 77 2.55 11.71 12.50
C TYR A 77 3.97 11.98 13.01
N GLY A 78 4.36 13.27 13.10
CA GLY A 78 5.70 13.72 13.50
C GLY A 78 6.16 13.26 14.89
N ARG A 79 5.25 12.77 15.73
CA ARG A 79 5.60 12.11 17.01
C ARG A 79 6.39 10.81 16.82
N LEU A 80 6.24 10.13 15.66
CA LEU A 80 6.99 8.92 15.33
C LEU A 80 7.77 9.03 14.01
N VAL A 81 7.32 9.86 13.07
CA VAL A 81 7.92 9.96 11.74
C VAL A 81 8.94 11.09 11.70
N LYS A 82 10.21 10.71 11.51
CA LYS A 82 11.30 11.64 11.23
C LYS A 82 11.48 11.82 9.74
N LYS A 83 12.04 12.95 9.33
CA LYS A 83 12.30 13.26 7.92
C LYS A 83 13.14 12.18 7.23
N GLU A 84 14.21 11.76 7.89
CA GLU A 84 15.14 10.72 7.45
C GLU A 84 14.64 9.29 7.67
N GLY A 85 13.50 9.12 8.35
CA GLY A 85 12.98 7.81 8.76
C GLY A 85 13.84 7.15 9.83
N ASN A 86 13.92 5.82 9.78
CA ASN A 86 14.76 5.03 10.67
C ASN A 86 16.00 4.55 9.92
N ILE A 87 17.08 5.31 10.06
CA ILE A 87 18.37 5.05 9.39
C ILE A 87 18.88 3.62 9.67
N GLU A 88 18.80 3.15 10.91
CA GLU A 88 19.33 1.82 11.26
C GLU A 88 18.47 0.70 10.66
N ALA A 89 17.15 0.85 10.66
CA ALA A 89 16.26 -0.09 9.99
C ALA A 89 16.52 -0.14 8.48
N LEU A 90 16.71 1.02 7.84
CA LEU A 90 17.03 1.10 6.41
C LEU A 90 18.39 0.47 6.09
N LYS A 91 19.41 0.69 6.93
CA LYS A 91 20.71 0.03 6.78
C LYS A 91 20.57 -1.49 6.84
N MET A 92 19.87 -2.02 7.84
CA MET A 92 19.64 -3.47 7.95
C MET A 92 18.84 -4.02 6.76
N LEU A 93 17.78 -3.32 6.36
CA LEU A 93 16.95 -3.71 5.22
C LEU A 93 17.79 -3.82 3.95
N TYR A 94 18.57 -2.79 3.63
CA TYR A 94 19.40 -2.75 2.43
C TYR A 94 20.74 -3.47 2.58
N GLU A 95 21.13 -3.91 3.78
CA GLU A 95 22.22 -4.88 3.94
C GLU A 95 21.79 -6.24 3.38
N VAL A 96 20.57 -6.67 3.71
CA VAL A 96 20.06 -8.02 3.43
C VAL A 96 19.33 -8.11 2.09
N PHE A 97 18.56 -7.08 1.74
CA PHE A 97 17.67 -7.08 0.58
C PHE A 97 18.08 -6.06 -0.47
N GLU A 98 17.68 -6.31 -1.71
CA GLU A 98 17.72 -5.34 -2.80
C GLU A 98 16.35 -5.21 -3.49
N PRO A 99 16.01 -4.03 -4.04
CA PRO A 99 14.78 -3.84 -4.79
C PRO A 99 14.68 -4.77 -5.99
N THR A 100 13.47 -5.23 -6.26
CA THR A 100 13.15 -6.04 -7.44
C THR A 100 11.73 -5.80 -7.90
N GLU A 101 11.37 -6.35 -9.05
CA GLU A 101 10.00 -6.38 -9.53
C GLU A 101 9.11 -7.22 -8.61
N SER A 102 7.85 -6.84 -8.49
CA SER A 102 6.86 -7.66 -7.77
C SER A 102 5.48 -7.52 -8.39
N ILE A 103 4.67 -8.57 -8.27
CA ILE A 103 3.29 -8.59 -8.75
C ILE A 103 2.36 -8.19 -7.60
N TRP A 104 1.65 -7.08 -7.80
CA TRP A 104 0.67 -6.54 -6.87
C TRP A 104 -0.74 -6.85 -7.38
N ARG A 105 -1.56 -7.49 -6.56
CA ARG A 105 -2.93 -7.87 -6.92
C ARG A 105 -3.75 -6.64 -7.32
N GLY A 106 -4.39 -6.71 -8.48
CA GLY A 106 -5.17 -5.61 -9.06
C GLY A 106 -4.35 -4.65 -9.91
N ILE A 107 -3.09 -4.40 -9.56
CA ILE A 107 -2.21 -3.46 -10.27
C ILE A 107 -1.39 -4.18 -11.36
N GLY A 108 -0.86 -5.36 -11.04
CA GLY A 108 0.05 -6.11 -11.90
C GLY A 108 1.51 -6.01 -11.47
N LYS A 109 2.43 -6.24 -12.40
CA LYS A 109 3.86 -6.17 -12.16
C LYS A 109 4.31 -4.71 -12.01
N ILE A 110 5.05 -4.42 -10.94
CA ILE A 110 5.60 -3.10 -10.65
C ILE A 110 7.10 -3.26 -10.40
N ASP A 111 7.91 -2.46 -11.09
CA ASP A 111 9.36 -2.44 -10.91
C ASP A 111 9.73 -1.81 -9.57
N ASN A 112 10.79 -2.32 -8.94
CA ASN A 112 11.30 -1.85 -7.65
C ASN A 112 10.27 -1.82 -6.49
N ALA A 113 9.16 -2.53 -6.63
CA ALA A 113 8.09 -2.61 -5.62
C ALA A 113 8.19 -3.87 -4.73
N GLY A 114 9.13 -4.77 -5.03
CA GLY A 114 9.48 -5.93 -4.22
C GLY A 114 10.86 -5.82 -3.61
N LEU A 115 11.17 -6.77 -2.73
CA LEU A 115 12.49 -6.97 -2.16
C LEU A 115 12.88 -8.44 -2.33
N LYS A 116 14.12 -8.68 -2.76
CA LYS A 116 14.72 -10.03 -2.80
C LYS A 116 16.00 -10.05 -1.97
N LEU A 117 16.36 -11.24 -1.49
CA LEU A 117 17.63 -11.42 -0.78
C LEU A 117 18.79 -11.13 -1.74
N LYS A 118 19.81 -10.42 -1.23
CA LYS A 118 21.07 -10.25 -1.96
C LYS A 118 21.83 -11.58 -2.03
N ASP A 119 22.74 -11.70 -3.01
CA ASP A 119 23.56 -12.90 -3.23
C ASP A 119 24.27 -13.39 -1.97
N LYS A 120 24.78 -12.48 -1.13
CA LYS A 120 25.42 -12.82 0.17
C LYS A 120 24.49 -13.61 1.12
N TYR A 121 23.17 -13.44 0.99
CA TYR A 121 22.14 -14.06 1.80
C TYR A 121 21.31 -15.10 1.02
N ILE A 122 21.75 -15.50 -0.17
CA ILE A 122 20.99 -16.42 -1.04
C ILE A 122 20.74 -17.79 -0.40
N ASN A 123 21.61 -18.21 0.53
CA ASN A 123 21.42 -19.44 1.29
C ASN A 123 20.15 -19.42 2.18
N PHE A 124 19.50 -18.27 2.36
CA PHE A 124 18.21 -18.16 3.04
C PHE A 124 17.01 -18.10 2.06
N ASP A 125 17.26 -18.05 0.75
CA ASP A 125 16.21 -18.05 -0.27
C ASP A 125 15.80 -19.47 -0.65
N ILE A 126 14.60 -19.87 -0.22
CA ILE A 126 14.06 -21.19 -0.52
C ILE A 126 13.81 -21.42 -2.01
N LEU A 127 13.46 -20.38 -2.77
CA LEU A 127 13.18 -20.51 -4.20
C LEU A 127 14.44 -20.94 -4.94
N THR A 128 15.55 -20.29 -4.62
CA THR A 128 16.87 -20.59 -5.19
C THR A 128 17.40 -21.93 -4.65
N ASN A 129 17.34 -22.16 -3.34
CA ASN A 129 17.90 -23.36 -2.72
C ASN A 129 17.20 -24.66 -3.11
N LEU A 130 15.89 -24.62 -3.33
CA LEU A 130 15.08 -25.80 -3.67
C LEU A 130 14.72 -25.88 -5.15
N ASN A 131 15.23 -24.94 -5.97
CA ASN A 131 14.93 -24.83 -7.40
C ASN A 131 13.41 -24.91 -7.68
N MET A 132 12.64 -24.17 -6.89
CA MET A 132 11.18 -24.21 -6.93
C MET A 132 10.65 -23.31 -8.06
N ASN A 133 9.78 -23.87 -8.89
CA ASN A 133 9.02 -23.09 -9.86
C ASN A 133 7.71 -22.61 -9.23
N ILE A 134 7.51 -21.30 -9.19
CA ILE A 134 6.24 -20.71 -8.76
C ILE A 134 5.22 -20.92 -9.87
N ILE A 135 4.11 -21.58 -9.54
CA ILE A 135 2.98 -21.74 -10.45
C ILE A 135 2.12 -20.47 -10.37
N GLU A 136 1.96 -19.78 -11.49
CA GLU A 136 1.01 -18.68 -11.57
C GLU A 136 -0.42 -19.19 -11.37
N THR A 137 -1.09 -18.64 -10.37
CA THR A 137 -2.51 -18.93 -10.12
C THR A 137 -3.34 -17.74 -10.55
N LYS A 138 -4.51 -18.03 -11.14
CA LYS A 138 -5.47 -17.00 -11.51
C LYS A 138 -6.41 -16.73 -10.36
N ASP A 139 -6.68 -15.46 -10.12
CA ASP A 139 -7.70 -15.04 -9.16
C ASP A 139 -9.08 -15.56 -9.55
N ASN A 140 -9.93 -15.79 -8.54
CA ASN A 140 -11.32 -16.17 -8.75
C ASN A 140 -12.05 -15.06 -9.52
N LYS A 141 -12.57 -15.38 -10.71
CA LYS A 141 -13.24 -14.42 -11.60
C LYS A 141 -14.46 -13.73 -10.99
N GLY A 142 -15.10 -14.35 -9.99
CA GLY A 142 -16.21 -13.74 -9.26
C GLY A 142 -15.79 -12.73 -8.19
N CYS A 143 -14.49 -12.69 -7.84
CA CYS A 143 -13.96 -11.87 -6.76
C CYS A 143 -13.42 -10.53 -7.28
N SER A 144 -13.90 -9.42 -6.71
CA SER A 144 -13.42 -8.07 -7.04
C SER A 144 -12.26 -7.57 -6.17
N CYS A 145 -11.47 -8.45 -5.53
CA CYS A 145 -10.39 -8.03 -4.62
C CYS A 145 -9.40 -7.06 -5.28
N GLY A 146 -9.02 -7.28 -6.55
CA GLY A 146 -8.10 -6.36 -7.25
C GLY A 146 -8.68 -4.94 -7.41
N GLU A 147 -9.96 -4.82 -7.76
CA GLU A 147 -10.65 -3.53 -7.89
C GLU A 147 -10.84 -2.86 -6.52
N ILE A 148 -11.07 -3.64 -5.47
CA ILE A 148 -11.20 -3.14 -4.09
C ILE A 148 -9.86 -2.61 -3.57
N LEU A 149 -8.76 -3.33 -3.80
CA LEU A 149 -7.42 -2.91 -3.40
C LEU A 149 -6.97 -1.62 -4.11
N MET A 150 -7.44 -1.38 -5.34
CA MET A 150 -7.19 -0.13 -6.06
C MET A 150 -8.17 1.01 -5.70
N GLY A 151 -9.16 0.76 -4.83
CA GLY A 151 -10.18 1.75 -4.47
C GLY A 151 -11.21 2.03 -5.58
N ILE A 152 -11.30 1.17 -6.61
CA ILE A 152 -12.29 1.30 -7.70
C ILE A 152 -13.67 0.81 -7.25
N LYS A 153 -13.71 -0.19 -6.35
CA LYS A 153 -14.93 -0.74 -5.76
C LYS A 153 -14.86 -0.78 -4.24
N GLU A 154 -15.99 -0.53 -3.60
CA GLU A 154 -16.21 -0.87 -2.21
C GLU A 154 -16.51 -2.38 -2.06
N PRO A 155 -16.24 -2.98 -0.88
CA PRO A 155 -16.53 -4.39 -0.63
C PRO A 155 -17.96 -4.80 -0.99
N ILE A 156 -18.94 -3.93 -0.75
CA ILE A 156 -20.37 -4.18 -0.99
C ILE A 156 -20.75 -4.23 -2.47
N GLN A 157 -19.89 -3.71 -3.34
CA GLN A 157 -20.07 -3.79 -4.79
C GLN A 157 -19.56 -5.13 -5.35
N CYS A 158 -18.87 -5.95 -4.54
CA CYS A 158 -18.51 -7.31 -4.89
C CYS A 158 -19.72 -8.25 -4.68
N LYS A 159 -20.11 -8.97 -5.74
CA LYS A 159 -21.28 -9.88 -5.72
C LYS A 159 -21.18 -11.01 -4.69
N LEU A 160 -19.96 -11.36 -4.28
CA LEU A 160 -19.71 -12.43 -3.31
C LEU A 160 -19.67 -11.93 -1.86
N PHE A 161 -19.51 -10.62 -1.64
CA PHE A 161 -19.29 -10.06 -0.30
C PHE A 161 -20.50 -10.28 0.61
N GLY A 162 -20.27 -10.89 1.77
CA GLY A 162 -21.30 -11.16 2.78
C GLY A 162 -22.31 -12.25 2.40
N SER A 163 -22.23 -12.79 1.19
CA SER A 163 -23.02 -13.94 0.74
C SER A 163 -22.16 -15.20 0.80
N THR A 164 -21.52 -15.57 -0.30
CA THR A 164 -20.63 -16.73 -0.37
C THR A 164 -19.24 -16.45 0.18
N CYS A 165 -18.79 -15.19 0.18
CA CYS A 165 -17.52 -14.75 0.76
C CYS A 165 -17.76 -14.11 2.13
N THR A 166 -17.37 -14.82 3.19
CA THR A 166 -17.47 -14.39 4.60
C THR A 166 -16.16 -14.72 5.34
N PRO A 167 -15.93 -14.22 6.57
CA PRO A 167 -14.73 -14.61 7.33
C PRO A 167 -14.61 -16.12 7.59
N LEU A 168 -15.76 -16.83 7.70
CA LEU A 168 -15.78 -18.29 7.87
C LEU A 168 -15.62 -19.05 6.56
N ASN A 169 -15.96 -18.43 5.43
CA ASN A 169 -15.80 -19.00 4.09
C ASN A 169 -15.22 -17.95 3.12
N PRO A 170 -13.92 -17.61 3.24
CA PRO A 170 -13.35 -16.54 2.46
C PRO A 170 -13.02 -17.00 1.02
N ILE A 171 -13.46 -16.22 0.03
CA ILE A 171 -13.18 -16.49 -1.39
C ILE A 171 -11.96 -15.71 -1.90
N GLY A 172 -11.71 -14.52 -1.37
CA GLY A 172 -10.61 -13.66 -1.77
C GLY A 172 -9.78 -13.19 -0.58
N PRO A 173 -8.52 -12.80 -0.79
CA PRO A 173 -7.60 -12.46 0.30
C PRO A 173 -8.05 -11.25 1.12
N CYS A 174 -8.80 -10.31 0.54
CA CYS A 174 -9.33 -9.17 1.29
C CYS A 174 -10.31 -9.57 2.39
N MET A 175 -10.86 -10.81 2.36
CA MET A 175 -11.69 -11.37 3.45
C MET A 175 -10.88 -12.24 4.42
N VAL A 176 -9.69 -12.71 4.01
CA VAL A 176 -8.81 -13.54 4.85
C VAL A 176 -7.93 -12.68 5.76
N SER A 177 -7.36 -11.61 5.20
CA SER A 177 -6.40 -10.75 5.91
C SER A 177 -7.09 -9.93 7.00
N GLU A 178 -6.44 -9.82 8.16
CA GLU A 178 -6.89 -8.94 9.25
C GLU A 178 -6.90 -7.46 8.83
N GLU A 179 -5.96 -7.06 7.96
CA GLU A 179 -5.90 -5.74 7.34
C GLU A 179 -6.73 -5.65 6.05
N GLY A 180 -7.42 -6.73 5.69
CA GLY A 180 -8.21 -6.81 4.47
C GLY A 180 -9.41 -5.86 4.49
N ALA A 181 -9.58 -5.08 3.43
CA ALA A 181 -10.69 -4.14 3.30
C ALA A 181 -12.06 -4.84 3.45
N CYS A 182 -12.24 -6.03 2.88
CA CYS A 182 -13.50 -6.77 3.03
C CYS A 182 -13.70 -7.29 4.45
N ALA A 183 -12.67 -7.86 5.08
CA ALA A 183 -12.76 -8.36 6.45
C ALA A 183 -13.10 -7.23 7.43
N SER A 184 -12.40 -6.09 7.32
CA SER A 184 -12.68 -4.88 8.11
C SER A 184 -14.11 -4.39 7.90
N PHE A 185 -14.56 -4.31 6.65
CA PHE A 185 -15.90 -3.83 6.32
C PHE A 185 -17.00 -4.79 6.79
N TYR A 186 -16.74 -6.09 6.80
CA TYR A 186 -17.67 -7.09 7.33
C TYR A 186 -17.77 -7.01 8.86
N LYS A 187 -16.65 -6.77 9.55
CA LYS A 187 -16.57 -6.77 11.02
C LYS A 187 -17.29 -5.58 11.67
N TYR A 188 -17.22 -4.40 11.06
CA TYR A 188 -17.69 -3.15 11.65
C TYR A 188 -18.95 -2.58 10.98
N ARG A 189 -19.67 -3.42 10.23
CA ARG A 189 -20.97 -3.08 9.64
C ARG A 189 -22.13 -3.40 10.57
#